data_AF-A0A1F9MSV6-F1
#
_entry.id   AF-A0A1F9MSV6-F1
#
_cell.length_a   1.000
_cell.length_b   1.000
_cell.length_c   1.000
_cell.angle_alpha   90.00
_cell.angle_beta   90.00
_cell.angle_gamma   90.00
#
_symmetry.space_group_name_H-M   'P 1'
#
loop_
_entity.id
_entity.type
_entity.pdbx_description
1 polymer ?
#
loop_
_entity_poly.entity_id
_entity_poly.type
_entity_poly.pdbx_seq_one_letter_code
_entity_poly.pdbx_strand_id
1 'polypeptide(L)' 'MSIERSPEQLEHHRRLWRRILLIIAFSLSVSGYAVLAVYPETSMDKAISRAFLGIGLLVGGFVVALLSRVVP' A
#
# COMPACT_ATOMS: atom_id res chain seq x y z
N MET A 1 4.97 -14.45 -34.67
CA MET A 1 3.59 -14.54 -34.15
C MET A 1 3.42 -13.45 -33.10
N SER A 2 3.11 -12.24 -33.55
CA SER A 2 2.90 -11.09 -32.66
C SER A 2 1.59 -11.31 -31.92
N ILE A 3 1.64 -11.46 -30.60
CA ILE A 3 0.44 -11.47 -29.76
C ILE A 3 -0.10 -10.05 -29.80
N GLU A 4 -0.96 -9.79 -30.78
CA GLU A 4 -1.77 -8.57 -30.88
C GLU A 4 -2.78 -8.63 -29.74
N ARG A 5 -2.33 -8.28 -28.53
CA ARG A 5 -3.23 -8.15 -27.37
C ARG A 5 -4.24 -7.09 -27.75
N SER A 6 -5.51 -7.47 -27.85
CA SER A 6 -6.57 -6.51 -28.14
C SER A 6 -6.50 -5.38 -27.10
N PRO A 7 -6.74 -4.12 -27.52
CA PRO A 7 -6.67 -2.97 -26.61
C PRO A 7 -7.56 -3.15 -25.37
N GLU A 8 -8.64 -3.93 -25.49
CA GLU A 8 -9.53 -4.29 -24.40
C GLU A 8 -8.86 -5.17 -23.32
N GLN A 9 -7.99 -6.11 -23.71
CA GLN A 9 -7.26 -6.93 -22.74
C GLN A 9 -6.21 -6.12 -21.96
N LEU A 10 -5.60 -5.13 -22.61
CA LEU A 10 -4.66 -4.21 -21.95
C LEU A 10 -5.38 -3.33 -20.92
N GLU A 11 -6.54 -2.78 -21.26
CA GLU A 11 -7.36 -2.01 -20.30
C GLU A 11 -7.82 -2.85 -19.10
N HIS A 12 -8.25 -4.09 -19.33
CA HIS A 12 -8.72 -4.95 -18.24
C HIS A 12 -7.58 -5.31 -17.28
N HIS A 13 -6.40 -5.62 -17.83
CA HIS A 13 -5.20 -5.84 -17.02
C HIS A 13 -4.81 -4.59 -16.20
N ARG A 14 -4.87 -3.40 -16.79
CA ARG A 14 -4.57 -2.15 -16.09
C ARG A 14 -5.51 -1.90 -14.92
N ARG A 15 -6.81 -2.12 -15.11
CA ARG A 15 -7.82 -2.01 -14.03
C ARG A 15 -7.54 -2.98 -12.88
N LEU A 16 -7.13 -4.21 -13.20
CA LEU A 16 -6.76 -5.21 -12.18
C LEU A 16 -5.50 -4.81 -11.42
N TRP A 17 -4.44 -4.39 -12.11
CA TRP A 17 -3.20 -3.92 -11.47
C TRP A 17 -3.45 -2.73 -10.55
N ARG A 18 -4.25 -1.76 -10.99
CA ARG A 18 -4.63 -0.61 -10.16
C ARG A 18 -5.42 -1.03 -8.92
N ARG A 19 -6.36 -1.98 -9.04
CA ARG A 19 -7.08 -2.53 -7.89
C ARG A 19 -6.15 -3.23 -6.90
N ILE A 20 -5.21 -4.04 -7.39
CA ILE A 20 -4.24 -4.73 -6.53
C ILE A 20 -3.38 -3.71 -5.77
N LEU A 21 -2.88 -2.68 -6.46
CA LEU A 21 -2.09 -1.61 -5.82
C LEU A 21 -2.89 -0.87 -4.74
N LEU A 22 -4.17 -0.57 -4.99
CA LEU A 22 -5.04 0.07 -4.00
C LEU A 22 -5.31 -0.83 -2.79
N ILE A 23 -5.52 -2.13 -2.99
CA ILE A 23 -5.69 -3.11 -1.90
C ILE A 23 -4.43 -3.18 -1.05
N ILE A 24 -3.25 -3.23 -1.68
CA ILE A 24 -1.96 -3.22 -0.98
C ILE A 24 -1.80 -1.93 -0.16
N ALA A 25 -2.07 -0.76 -0.77
CA ALA A 25 -2.00 0.53 -0.09
C ALA A 25 -2.94 0.61 1.13
N PHE A 26 -4.17 0.08 0.98
CA PHE A 26 -5.14 0.01 2.07
C PHE A 26 -4.65 -0.90 3.20
N SER A 27 -4.18 -2.12 2.88
CA SER A 27 -3.64 -3.06 3.86
C SER A 27 -2.42 -2.51 4.60
N LEU A 28 -1.51 -1.81 3.91
CA LEU A 28 -0.38 -1.12 4.56
C LEU A 28 -0.88 -0.04 5.52
N SER A 29 -1.89 0.74 5.11
CA SER A 29 -2.42 1.83 5.95
C SER A 29 -3.10 1.30 7.21
N VAL A 30 -3.94 0.26 7.08
CA VAL A 30 -4.58 -0.42 8.22
C VAL A 30 -3.52 -1.02 9.15
N SER A 31 -2.49 -1.67 8.59
CA SER A 31 -1.39 -2.24 9.37
C SER A 31 -0.60 -1.15 10.11
N GLY A 32 -0.29 -0.03 9.44
CA GLY A 32 0.40 1.10 10.06
C GLY A 32 -0.39 1.71 11.22
N TYR A 33 -1.70 1.87 11.05
CA TYR A 33 -2.60 2.31 12.12
C TYR A 33 -2.65 1.34 13.29
N ALA A 34 -2.73 0.03 13.02
CA ALA A 34 -2.73 -1.00 14.05
C ALA A 34 -1.39 -1.07 14.81
N VAL A 35 -0.26 -0.82 14.14
CA VAL A 35 1.06 -0.75 14.78
C VAL A 35 1.16 0.49 15.68
N LEU A 36 0.52 1.60 15.31
CA LEU A 36 0.46 2.83 16.11
C LEU A 36 -0.52 2.74 17.30
N ALA A 37 -1.43 1.77 17.32
CA ALA A 37 -2.26 1.46 18.47
C ALA A 37 -1.40 0.80 19.58
N VAL A 38 -0.73 1.64 20.35
CA VAL A 38 0.21 1.25 21.41
C VAL A 38 -0.52 1.22 22.76
N TYR A 39 -0.43 0.11 23.48
CA TYR A 39 -0.90 0.01 24.87
C TYR A 39 0.02 0.84 25.79
N PRO A 40 -0.54 1.53 26.80
CA PRO A 40 0.21 2.43 27.69
C PRO A 40 1.32 1.73 28.50
N GLU A 41 1.27 0.40 28.63
CA GLU A 41 2.23 -0.44 29.36
C GLU A 41 3.52 -0.77 28.56
N THR A 42 3.67 -0.28 27.33
CA THR A 42 4.83 -0.64 26.49
C THR A 42 6.05 0.23 26.77
N SER A 43 7.22 -0.42 26.84
CA SER A 43 8.49 0.29 27.04
C SER A 43 8.74 1.31 25.93
N MET A 44 9.29 2.47 26.31
CA MET A 44 9.46 3.63 25.45
C MET A 44 10.23 3.29 24.15
N ASP A 45 11.24 2.41 24.21
CA ASP A 45 11.99 1.93 23.04
C ASP A 45 11.14 1.14 22.03
N LYS A 46 10.20 0.33 22.53
CA LYS A 46 9.26 -0.42 21.68
C LYS A 46 8.20 0.50 21.09
N ALA A 47 7.75 1.50 21.84
CA ALA A 47 6.80 2.50 21.35
C ALA A 47 7.39 3.32 20.19
N ILE A 48 8.64 3.79 20.34
CA ILE A 48 9.36 4.53 19.29
C ILE A 48 9.54 3.66 18.04
N SER A 49 10.01 2.43 18.20
CA SER A 49 10.21 1.50 17.07
C SER A 49 8.90 1.23 16.31
N ARG A 50 7.79 1.07 17.03
CA ARG A 50 6.45 0.90 16.43
C ARG A 50 5.97 2.18 15.76
N ALA A 51 6.24 3.36 16.32
CA ALA A 51 5.89 4.63 15.71
C ALA A 51 6.57 4.81 14.35
N PHE A 52 7.89 4.57 14.27
CA PHE A 52 8.62 4.63 13.00
C PHE A 52 8.10 3.61 11.99
N LEU A 53 7.83 2.39 12.43
CA LEU A 53 7.33 1.32 11.55
C LEU A 53 5.91 1.62 11.04
N GLY A 54 5.03 2.12 11.91
CA GLY A 54 3.67 2.52 11.57
C GLY A 54 3.61 3.73 10.63
N ILE A 55 4.41 4.76 10.89
CA ILE A 55 4.57 5.91 9.98
C ILE A 55 5.15 5.45 8.64
N GLY A 56 6.17 4.60 8.65
CA GLY A 56 6.76 4.04 7.43
C GLY A 56 5.75 3.26 6.59
N LEU A 57 4.91 2.45 7.21
CA LEU A 57 3.82 1.73 6.54
C LEU A 57 2.78 2.69 5.95
N LEU A 58 2.40 3.75 6.66
CA LEU A 58 1.47 4.76 6.16
C LEU A 58 2.04 5.52 4.97
N VAL A 59 3.29 5.99 5.06
CA VAL A 59 3.98 6.68 3.96
C VAL A 59 4.14 5.73 2.77
N GLY A 60 4.55 4.49 3.01
CA GLY A 60 4.67 3.46 1.97
C GLY A 60 3.34 3.18 1.27
N GLY A 61 2.26 2.99 2.02
CA GLY A 61 0.91 2.82 1.48
C GLY A 61 0.46 4.03 0.66
N PHE A 62 0.73 5.24 1.14
CA PHE A 62 0.42 6.48 0.42
C PHE A 62 1.20 6.62 -0.89
N VAL A 63 2.49 6.29 -0.90
CA VAL A 63 3.32 6.29 -2.11
C VAL A 63 2.82 5.25 -3.12
N VAL A 64 2.50 4.04 -2.67
CA VAL A 64 1.92 2.99 -3.53
C VAL A 64 0.57 3.46 -4.12
N ALA A 65 -0.26 4.13 -3.34
CA ALA A 65 -1.51 4.71 -3.83
C ALA A 65 -1.27 5.82 -4.87
N LEU A 66 -0.27 6.68 -4.68
CA LEU A 66 0.12 7.68 -5.67
C LEU A 66 0.63 7.04 -6.95
N LEU A 67 1.50 6.02 -6.85
CA LEU A 67 1.99 5.27 -8.01
C LEU A 67 0.84 4.62 -8.78
N SER A 68 -0.20 4.12 -8.09
CA SER A 68 -1.40 3.57 -8.74
C SER A 68 -2.17 4.58 -9.61
N ARG A 69 -1.96 5.89 -9.40
CA ARG A 69 -2.52 6.95 -10.26
C ARG A 69 -1.64 7.27 -11.46
N VAL A 70 -0.33 7.03 -11.36
CA VAL A 70 0.65 7.31 -12.42
C VAL A 70 0.82 6.11 -13.35
N VAL A 71 0.58 4.89 -12.85
CA VAL A 71 0.55 3.68 -13.68
C VAL A 71 -0.66 3.77 -14.64
N PRO A 72 -0.43 3.91 -15.96
CA PRO A 72 -1.47 4.15 -16.96
C PRO A 72 -2.27 2.89 -17.33
#